data_AF-A0A935JD73-F1
#
_entry.id   AF-A0A935JD73-F1
#
_cell.length_a   1.000
_cell.length_b   1.000
_cell.length_c   1.000
_cell.angle_alpha   90.00
_cell.angle_beta   90.00
_cell.angle_gamma   90.00
#
_symmetry.space_group_name_H-M   'P 1'
#
loop_
_entity.id
_entity.type
_entity.pdbx_description
1 polymer ?
#
loop_
_entity_poly.entity_id
_entity_poly.type
_entity_poly.pdbx_seq_one_letter_code
_entity_poly.pdbx_strand_id
1 'polypeptide(L)'
;METLSPAQSEFWNNVANSQYVQIFSNYLYENSFSTAAKDFIYWATNFLINNPGTTIEQFQNWFMGESEGNDGGALFNFDDYSSISVLTYANLPGRNEFYTAFPKVGTGGMPSSQVYQLVGGHPWQAHQAGNSNYQNACAIRVSCALNYSNHPLPVYSNNAGQQKTEKGDDNKNYMLDATSLLSYMLKAYPNNPPLHLVNQTPDQFLNAIKGKWGIYIMIPKSRTDFGASGHADFFSSSGCLSGCYFEYAKEIYFWELF
;
A
#
# COMPACT_ATOMS: atom_id res chain seq x y z
N MET A 1 -17.14 17.44 22.08
CA MET A 1 -16.44 18.20 21.04
C MET A 1 -15.28 18.85 21.76
N GLU A 2 -14.05 18.34 21.58
CA GLU A 2 -12.89 19.05 22.11
C GLU A 2 -12.80 20.39 21.39
N THR A 3 -12.71 21.46 22.18
CA THR A 3 -12.41 22.79 21.66
C THR A 3 -11.01 22.78 21.06
N LEU A 4 -10.84 23.34 19.86
CA LEU A 4 -9.53 23.50 19.24
C LEU A 4 -8.58 24.22 20.19
N SER A 5 -7.33 23.78 20.24
CA SER A 5 -6.27 24.52 20.94
C SER A 5 -6.03 25.88 20.26
N PRO A 6 -5.34 26.84 20.91
CA PRO A 6 -4.95 28.09 20.26
C PRO A 6 -4.16 27.87 18.97
N ALA A 7 -3.21 26.93 18.96
CA ALA A 7 -2.40 26.61 17.78
C ALA A 7 -3.24 25.98 16.65
N GLN A 8 -4.20 25.11 16.99
CA GLN A 8 -5.14 24.57 16.01
C GLN A 8 -6.06 25.67 15.47
N SER A 9 -6.56 26.56 16.34
CA SER A 9 -7.38 27.70 15.91
C SER A 9 -6.60 28.61 14.97
N GLU A 10 -5.32 28.86 15.24
CA GLU A 10 -4.44 29.61 14.35
C GLU A 10 -4.23 28.88 13.01
N PHE A 11 -3.97 27.56 13.03
CA PHE A 11 -3.85 26.76 11.81
C PHE A 11 -5.07 26.91 10.90
N TRP A 12 -6.27 26.80 11.47
CA TRP A 12 -7.54 26.86 10.73
C TRP A 12 -7.87 28.26 10.19
N ASN A 13 -7.40 29.33 10.85
CA ASN A 13 -7.64 30.71 10.43
C ASN A 13 -6.54 31.28 9.54
N ASN A 14 -5.41 30.60 9.38
CA ASN A 14 -4.31 31.05 8.55
C ASN A 14 -4.60 30.79 7.06
N VAL A 15 -4.61 31.86 6.26
CA VAL A 15 -4.86 31.80 4.80
C VAL A 15 -3.85 30.90 4.07
N ALA A 16 -2.61 30.79 4.58
CA ALA A 16 -1.61 29.90 4.00
C ALA A 16 -2.01 28.41 4.08
N ASN A 17 -2.89 28.04 5.02
CA ASN A 17 -3.38 26.68 5.21
C ASN A 17 -4.75 26.43 4.57
N SER A 18 -5.29 27.38 3.79
CA SER A 18 -6.68 27.32 3.31
C SER A 18 -7.00 26.05 2.52
N GLN A 19 -6.02 25.51 1.77
CA GLN A 19 -6.20 24.28 1.02
C GLN A 19 -6.30 23.05 1.93
N TYR A 20 -5.48 22.95 2.98
CA TYR A 20 -5.63 21.89 3.99
C TYR A 20 -6.97 21.99 4.70
N VAL A 21 -7.37 23.21 5.10
CA VAL A 21 -8.65 23.47 5.76
C VAL A 21 -9.82 23.06 4.85
N GLN A 22 -9.75 23.33 3.55
CA GLN A 22 -10.76 22.89 2.59
C GLN A 22 -10.84 21.36 2.50
N ILE A 23 -9.70 20.66 2.37
CA ILE A 23 -9.64 19.19 2.33
C ILE A 23 -10.23 18.59 3.62
N PHE A 24 -9.84 19.13 4.78
CA PHE A 24 -10.33 18.66 6.07
C PHE A 24 -11.82 18.91 6.25
N SER A 25 -12.32 20.06 5.80
CA SER A 25 -13.75 20.36 5.82
C SER A 25 -14.52 19.37 4.96
N ASN A 26 -14.07 19.13 3.72
CA ASN A 26 -14.70 18.17 2.81
C ASN A 26 -14.73 16.76 3.43
N TYR A 27 -13.60 16.30 3.96
CA TYR A 27 -13.51 15.00 4.63
C TYR A 27 -14.51 14.87 5.79
N LEU A 28 -14.66 15.93 6.61
CA LEU A 28 -15.67 15.95 7.67
C LEU A 28 -17.10 15.87 7.12
N TYR A 29 -17.41 16.63 6.06
CA TYR A 29 -18.73 16.60 5.42
C TYR A 29 -19.05 15.22 4.85
N GLU A 30 -18.13 14.63 4.09
CA GLU A 30 -18.27 13.30 3.47
C GLU A 30 -18.45 12.21 4.53
N ASN A 31 -17.79 12.34 5.67
CA ASN A 31 -17.91 11.41 6.79
C ASN A 31 -18.95 11.86 7.84
N SER A 32 -19.90 12.72 7.45
CA SER A 32 -21.05 13.15 8.25
C SER A 32 -20.68 13.65 9.65
N PHE A 33 -19.52 14.29 9.79
CA PHE A 33 -18.97 14.77 11.06
C PHE A 33 -18.94 13.70 12.17
N SER A 34 -18.71 12.44 11.79
CA SER A 34 -18.58 11.34 12.73
C SER A 34 -17.46 11.60 13.75
N THR A 35 -17.51 10.93 14.90
CA THR A 35 -16.45 11.03 15.91
C THR A 35 -15.09 10.65 15.32
N ALA A 36 -15.02 9.54 14.57
CA ALA A 36 -13.79 9.10 13.92
C ALA A 36 -13.24 10.15 12.93
N ALA A 37 -14.11 10.82 12.16
CA ALA A 37 -13.66 11.87 11.25
C ALA A 37 -13.13 13.10 11.99
N LYS A 38 -13.79 13.50 13.09
CA LYS A 38 -13.31 14.60 13.94
C LYS A 38 -11.97 14.27 14.60
N ASP A 39 -11.82 13.06 15.11
CA ASP A 39 -10.58 12.61 15.75
C ASP A 39 -9.42 12.57 14.74
N PHE A 40 -9.68 12.06 13.53
CA PHE A 40 -8.71 12.08 12.43
C PHE A 40 -8.27 13.51 12.08
N ILE A 41 -9.22 14.43 11.88
CA ILE A 41 -8.90 15.81 11.51
C ILE A 41 -8.21 16.57 12.64
N TYR A 42 -8.56 16.28 13.90
CA TYR A 42 -7.86 16.83 15.06
C TYR A 42 -6.39 16.41 15.09
N TRP A 43 -6.13 15.10 14.91
CA TRP A 43 -4.77 14.58 14.80
C TRP A 43 -4.04 15.14 13.59
N ALA A 44 -4.67 15.17 12.40
CA ALA A 44 -4.09 15.67 11.16
C ALA A 44 -3.65 17.14 11.28
N THR A 45 -4.47 17.96 11.95
CA THR A 45 -4.12 19.35 12.25
C THR A 45 -2.85 19.42 13.10
N ASN A 46 -2.75 18.62 14.17
CA ASN A 46 -1.56 18.59 15.01
C ASN A 46 -0.33 18.06 14.28
N PHE A 47 -0.50 17.07 13.41
CA PHE A 47 0.57 16.55 12.56
C PHE A 47 1.16 17.66 11.68
N LEU A 48 0.31 18.42 10.98
CA LEU A 48 0.77 19.49 10.08
C LEU A 48 1.40 20.67 10.83
N ILE A 49 0.89 21.01 12.02
CA ILE A 49 1.53 22.00 12.90
C ILE A 49 2.96 21.57 13.25
N ASN A 50 3.16 20.28 13.56
CA ASN A 50 4.47 19.74 13.92
C ASN A 50 5.36 19.43 12.70
N ASN A 51 4.79 19.39 11.49
CA ASN A 51 5.48 19.07 10.25
C ASN A 51 5.13 20.08 9.14
N PRO A 52 5.46 21.39 9.32
CA PRO A 52 5.00 22.46 8.44
C PRO A 52 5.58 22.40 7.01
N GLY A 53 6.60 21.57 6.78
CA GLY A 53 7.16 21.31 5.44
C GLY A 53 6.46 20.19 4.67
N THR A 54 5.44 19.56 5.24
CA THR A 54 4.65 18.54 4.53
C THR A 54 3.83 19.22 3.45
N THR A 55 3.86 18.70 2.23
CA THR A 55 3.01 19.15 1.11
C THR A 55 1.64 18.49 1.15
N ILE A 56 0.67 19.01 0.41
CA ILE A 56 -0.70 18.46 0.39
C ILE A 56 -0.66 17.04 -0.18
N GLU A 57 0.09 16.88 -1.27
CA GLU A 57 0.25 15.63 -1.99
C GLU A 57 0.86 14.56 -1.07
N GLN A 58 1.88 14.91 -0.29
CA GLN A 58 2.46 14.02 0.70
C GLN A 58 1.45 13.63 1.79
N PHE A 59 0.75 14.61 2.37
CA PHE A 59 -0.22 14.34 3.43
C PHE A 59 -1.32 13.38 2.95
N GLN A 60 -1.90 13.67 1.78
CA GLN A 60 -2.94 12.81 1.20
C GLN A 60 -2.41 11.42 0.87
N ASN A 61 -1.20 11.33 0.31
CA ASN A 61 -0.57 10.05 0.01
C ASN A 61 -0.37 9.18 1.26
N TRP A 62 0.07 9.79 2.36
CA TRP A 62 0.38 9.07 3.59
C TRP A 62 -0.88 8.64 4.35
N PHE A 63 -1.92 9.48 4.37
CA PHE A 63 -3.00 9.37 5.35
C PHE A 63 -4.43 9.49 4.79
N MET A 64 -4.59 9.70 3.49
CA MET A 64 -5.90 9.87 2.84
C MET A 64 -5.97 9.07 1.52
N GLY A 65 -5.37 7.89 1.49
CA GLY A 65 -5.42 7.03 0.30
C GLY A 65 -6.85 6.56 0.01
N GLU A 66 -7.23 6.52 -1.26
CA GLU A 66 -8.53 5.99 -1.68
C GLU A 66 -8.48 4.46 -1.85
N SER A 67 -9.56 3.75 -1.51
CA SER A 67 -9.59 2.30 -1.66
C SER A 67 -9.44 1.88 -3.13
N GLU A 68 -8.51 0.97 -3.41
CA GLU A 68 -8.35 0.35 -4.74
C GLU A 68 -9.33 -0.82 -4.98
N GLY A 69 -10.24 -1.08 -4.04
CA GLY A 69 -11.17 -2.20 -4.08
C GLY A 69 -10.58 -3.50 -3.52
N ASN A 70 -11.30 -4.60 -3.76
CA ASN A 70 -10.96 -5.92 -3.24
C ASN A 70 -9.94 -6.67 -4.14
N ASP A 71 -9.01 -7.38 -3.51
CA ASP A 71 -7.95 -8.19 -4.13
C ASP A 71 -8.22 -9.71 -4.06
N GLY A 72 -9.35 -10.13 -3.49
CA GLY A 72 -9.73 -11.53 -3.33
C GLY A 72 -8.94 -12.30 -2.25
N GLY A 73 -7.96 -11.67 -1.62
CA GLY A 73 -7.09 -12.31 -0.63
C GLY A 73 -7.79 -12.54 0.72
N ALA A 74 -7.35 -13.56 1.44
CA ALA A 74 -7.79 -13.80 2.82
C ALA A 74 -6.99 -12.93 3.81
N LEU A 75 -7.45 -12.83 5.06
CA LEU A 75 -6.65 -12.26 6.14
C LEU A 75 -5.32 -12.99 6.25
N PHE A 76 -4.24 -12.25 6.47
CA PHE A 76 -2.91 -12.85 6.53
C PHE A 76 -2.81 -13.85 7.69
N ASN A 77 -2.47 -15.08 7.34
CA ASN A 77 -2.07 -16.12 8.27
C ASN A 77 -0.82 -16.79 7.71
N PHE A 78 0.30 -16.68 8.42
CA PHE A 78 1.57 -17.27 7.97
C PHE A 78 1.50 -18.80 7.87
N ASP A 79 0.68 -19.43 8.72
CA ASP A 79 0.53 -20.89 8.76
C ASP A 79 -0.07 -21.46 7.47
N ASP A 80 -0.83 -20.65 6.72
CA ASP A 80 -1.41 -21.02 5.43
C ASP A 80 -0.34 -21.29 4.36
N TYR A 81 0.91 -20.89 4.59
CA TYR A 81 2.03 -21.03 3.67
C TYR A 81 3.22 -21.78 4.28
N SER A 82 3.10 -22.25 5.52
CA SER A 82 4.22 -22.80 6.30
C SER A 82 5.01 -23.91 5.59
N SER A 83 4.36 -24.78 4.80
CA SER A 83 5.02 -25.90 4.09
C SER A 83 5.50 -25.53 2.67
N ILE A 84 5.17 -24.33 2.19
CA ILE A 84 5.51 -23.88 0.84
C ILE A 84 6.99 -23.47 0.79
N SER A 85 7.73 -24.07 -0.15
CA SER A 85 9.11 -23.72 -0.47
C SER A 85 9.16 -22.94 -1.79
N VAL A 86 10.03 -21.93 -1.86
CA VAL A 86 10.22 -21.10 -3.05
C VAL A 86 11.71 -21.00 -3.38
N LEU A 87 12.04 -20.64 -4.62
CA LEU A 87 13.38 -20.18 -4.96
C LEU A 87 13.72 -18.96 -4.09
N THR A 88 14.89 -19.01 -3.46
CA THR A 88 15.38 -17.91 -2.62
C THR A 88 16.38 -17.05 -3.37
N TYR A 89 16.40 -15.76 -3.02
CA TYR A 89 17.34 -14.78 -3.56
C TYR A 89 18.26 -14.29 -2.44
N ALA A 90 19.55 -14.15 -2.76
CA ALA A 90 20.54 -13.65 -1.81
C ALA A 90 20.34 -12.16 -1.48
N ASN A 91 19.89 -11.38 -2.46
CA ASN A 91 19.68 -9.94 -2.36
C ASN A 91 18.26 -9.58 -2.80
N LEU A 92 17.79 -8.40 -2.40
CA LEU A 92 16.62 -7.76 -2.98
C LEU A 92 16.94 -7.22 -4.40
N PRO A 93 15.93 -6.95 -5.25
CA PRO A 93 16.14 -6.25 -6.50
C PRO A 93 16.74 -4.86 -6.30
N GLY A 94 17.52 -4.38 -7.27
CA GLY A 94 18.06 -3.02 -7.24
C GLY A 94 16.94 -1.97 -7.29
N ARG A 95 17.11 -0.86 -6.55
CA ARG A 95 16.08 0.18 -6.42
C ARG A 95 15.63 0.72 -7.77
N ASN A 96 16.58 1.01 -8.66
CA ASN A 96 16.29 1.67 -9.93
C ASN A 96 15.59 0.72 -10.90
N GLU A 97 16.01 -0.54 -10.94
CA GLU A 97 15.41 -1.60 -11.73
C GLU A 97 13.97 -1.84 -11.27
N PHE A 98 13.76 -2.00 -9.96
CA PHE A 98 12.44 -2.20 -9.38
C PHE A 98 11.52 -1.00 -9.63
N TYR A 99 11.99 0.23 -9.35
CA TYR A 99 11.22 1.44 -9.59
C TYR A 99 10.86 1.59 -11.06
N THR A 100 11.80 1.35 -11.98
CA THR A 100 11.58 1.44 -13.43
C THR A 100 10.52 0.44 -13.88
N ALA A 101 10.58 -0.79 -13.38
CA ALA A 101 9.65 -1.87 -13.69
C ALA A 101 8.27 -1.72 -13.03
N PHE A 102 8.15 -0.96 -11.95
CA PHE A 102 6.87 -0.72 -11.27
C PHE A 102 5.89 0.06 -12.18
N PRO A 103 4.66 -0.46 -12.43
CA PRO A 103 3.65 0.23 -13.24
C PRO A 103 3.23 1.57 -12.61
N LYS A 104 3.50 2.66 -13.35
CA LYS A 104 3.28 4.04 -12.89
C LYS A 104 2.91 4.96 -14.04
N VAL A 105 2.19 6.04 -13.72
CA VAL A 105 1.91 7.18 -14.61
C VAL A 105 2.55 8.41 -13.99
N GLY A 106 3.63 8.92 -14.62
CA GLY A 106 4.48 9.91 -13.98
C GLY A 106 5.12 9.36 -12.71
N THR A 107 4.88 10.02 -11.58
CA THR A 107 5.36 9.60 -10.25
C THR A 107 4.32 8.86 -9.41
N GLY A 108 3.09 8.69 -9.92
CA GLY A 108 2.00 7.97 -9.24
C GLY A 108 1.82 6.55 -9.77
N GLY A 109 1.30 5.65 -8.94
CA GLY A 109 0.97 4.27 -9.31
C GLY A 109 -0.04 4.22 -10.44
N MET A 110 0.15 3.30 -11.38
CA MET A 110 -0.77 3.15 -12.52
C MET A 110 -2.14 2.64 -12.01
N PRO A 111 -3.29 3.22 -12.42
CA PRO A 111 -4.60 2.76 -11.96
C PRO A 111 -4.87 1.27 -12.22
N SER A 112 -5.61 0.59 -11.33
CA SER A 112 -5.77 -0.88 -11.36
C SER A 112 -6.23 -1.42 -12.71
N SER A 113 -7.24 -0.81 -13.34
CA SER A 113 -7.74 -1.24 -14.65
C SER A 113 -6.66 -1.20 -15.74
N GLN A 114 -5.80 -0.18 -15.72
CA GLN A 114 -4.66 -0.09 -16.66
C GLN A 114 -3.58 -1.13 -16.35
N VAL A 115 -3.36 -1.47 -15.07
CA VAL A 115 -2.41 -2.53 -14.69
C VAL A 115 -2.90 -3.90 -15.13
N TYR A 116 -4.18 -4.22 -14.93
CA TYR A 116 -4.75 -5.46 -15.44
C TYR A 116 -4.63 -5.52 -16.96
N GLN A 117 -4.96 -4.43 -17.66
CA GLN A 117 -4.80 -4.35 -19.12
C GLN A 117 -3.33 -4.52 -19.55
N LEU A 118 -2.38 -3.94 -18.82
CA LEU A 118 -0.95 -4.04 -19.10
C LEU A 118 -0.44 -5.49 -18.99
N VAL A 119 -0.88 -6.23 -17.97
CA VAL A 119 -0.47 -7.61 -17.75
C VAL A 119 -1.20 -8.59 -18.68
N GLY A 120 -2.45 -8.28 -19.04
CA GLY A 120 -3.25 -9.13 -19.90
C GLY A 120 -3.58 -10.47 -19.25
N GLY A 121 -3.75 -11.50 -20.09
CA GLY A 121 -3.96 -12.87 -19.65
C GLY A 121 -5.23 -13.08 -18.82
N HIS A 122 -5.20 -14.06 -17.93
CA HIS A 122 -6.34 -14.36 -17.06
C HIS A 122 -6.69 -13.21 -16.10
N PRO A 123 -5.72 -12.49 -15.47
CA PRO A 123 -6.05 -11.35 -14.61
C PRO A 123 -6.90 -10.28 -15.32
N TRP A 124 -6.55 -9.95 -16.57
CA TRP A 124 -7.33 -8.98 -17.36
C TRP A 124 -8.73 -9.48 -17.68
N GLN A 125 -8.86 -10.74 -18.12
CA GLN A 125 -10.15 -11.34 -18.45
C GLN A 125 -11.09 -11.34 -17.23
N ALA A 126 -10.57 -11.70 -16.05
CA ALA A 126 -11.34 -11.70 -14.81
C ALA A 126 -11.77 -10.29 -14.38
N HIS A 127 -10.88 -9.29 -14.52
CA HIS A 127 -11.20 -7.88 -14.28
C HIS A 127 -12.30 -7.37 -15.22
N GLN A 128 -12.18 -7.63 -16.53
CA GLN A 128 -13.18 -7.25 -17.53
C GLN A 128 -14.54 -7.89 -17.29
N ALA A 129 -14.56 -9.13 -16.80
CA ALA A 129 -15.78 -9.83 -16.43
C ALA A 129 -16.45 -9.25 -15.16
N GLY A 130 -15.88 -8.22 -14.54
CA GLY A 130 -16.42 -7.58 -13.35
C GLY A 130 -16.25 -8.43 -12.09
N ASN A 131 -15.28 -9.35 -12.06
CA ASN A 131 -15.03 -10.18 -10.89
C ASN A 131 -14.59 -9.30 -9.72
N SER A 132 -15.33 -9.33 -8.62
CA SER A 132 -15.07 -8.50 -7.44
C SER A 132 -13.74 -8.79 -6.75
N ASN A 133 -13.09 -9.91 -7.04
CA ASN A 133 -11.76 -10.24 -6.52
C ASN A 133 -10.61 -9.65 -7.35
N TYR A 134 -10.92 -9.00 -8.48
CA TYR A 134 -9.94 -8.47 -9.43
C TYR A 134 -10.10 -6.96 -9.56
N GLN A 135 -10.34 -6.24 -8.47
CA GLN A 135 -10.50 -4.79 -8.50
C GLN A 135 -9.18 -4.09 -8.20
N ASN A 136 -8.40 -4.65 -7.27
CA ASN A 136 -7.19 -4.06 -6.73
C ASN A 136 -5.93 -4.69 -7.33
N ALA A 137 -5.11 -3.87 -7.99
CA ALA A 137 -3.90 -4.32 -8.66
C ALA A 137 -2.61 -4.14 -7.84
N CYS A 138 -2.70 -3.84 -6.53
CA CYS A 138 -1.53 -3.54 -5.69
C CYS A 138 -0.44 -4.62 -5.74
N ALA A 139 -0.82 -5.89 -5.53
CA ALA A 139 0.10 -7.03 -5.61
C ALA A 139 0.61 -7.27 -7.04
N ILE A 140 -0.20 -6.97 -8.06
CA ILE A 140 0.18 -7.11 -9.46
C ILE A 140 1.24 -6.06 -9.84
N ARG A 141 1.16 -4.82 -9.33
CA ARG A 141 2.20 -3.80 -9.58
C ARG A 141 3.55 -4.24 -9.03
N VAL A 142 3.58 -4.74 -7.79
CA VAL A 142 4.81 -5.31 -7.20
C VAL A 142 5.27 -6.54 -7.97
N SER A 143 4.34 -7.38 -8.42
CA SER A 143 4.66 -8.55 -9.27
C SER A 143 5.33 -8.14 -10.58
N CYS A 144 4.84 -7.10 -11.27
CA CYS A 144 5.52 -6.51 -12.42
C CYS A 144 6.94 -6.07 -12.06
N ALA A 145 7.08 -5.31 -10.96
CA ALA A 145 8.38 -4.81 -10.54
C ALA A 145 9.39 -5.94 -10.26
N LEU A 146 8.99 -7.01 -9.57
CA LEU A 146 9.80 -8.20 -9.33
C LEU A 146 10.16 -8.93 -10.63
N ASN A 147 9.16 -9.23 -11.45
CA ASN A 147 9.32 -9.94 -12.73
C ASN A 147 10.31 -9.26 -13.68
N TYR A 148 10.29 -7.93 -13.72
CA TYR A 148 11.11 -7.12 -14.63
C TYR A 148 12.35 -6.52 -13.96
N SER A 149 12.70 -6.94 -12.74
CA SER A 149 13.95 -6.58 -12.05
C SER A 149 14.88 -7.78 -11.81
N ASN A 150 14.69 -8.89 -12.54
CA ASN A 150 15.41 -10.17 -12.41
C ASN A 150 15.03 -11.02 -11.18
N HIS A 151 13.85 -10.79 -10.62
CA HIS A 151 13.29 -11.59 -9.52
C HIS A 151 11.95 -12.22 -9.93
N PRO A 152 11.92 -13.07 -10.98
CA PRO A 152 10.67 -13.61 -11.49
C PRO A 152 9.89 -14.39 -10.44
N LEU A 153 8.57 -14.17 -10.43
CA LEU A 153 7.65 -14.89 -9.56
C LEU A 153 7.43 -16.32 -10.09
N PRO A 154 7.54 -17.35 -9.22
CA PRO A 154 7.17 -18.70 -9.58
C PRO A 154 5.64 -18.85 -9.62
N VAL A 155 5.16 -20.02 -10.04
CA VAL A 155 3.81 -20.43 -9.66
C VAL A 155 3.80 -20.60 -8.14
N TYR A 156 2.87 -19.95 -7.47
CA TYR A 156 2.78 -19.96 -6.01
C TYR A 156 1.38 -20.40 -5.58
N SER A 157 1.32 -21.21 -4.51
CA SER A 157 0.09 -21.75 -3.94
C SER A 157 0.17 -21.74 -2.42
N ASN A 158 -0.98 -21.80 -1.75
CA ASN A 158 -1.03 -22.03 -0.30
C ASN A 158 -1.03 -23.53 0.04
N ASN A 159 -0.99 -23.86 1.34
CA ASN A 159 -0.98 -25.23 1.85
C ASN A 159 -2.23 -26.05 1.45
N ALA A 160 -3.33 -25.39 1.12
CA ALA A 160 -4.55 -26.03 0.60
C ALA A 160 -4.49 -26.33 -0.90
N GLY A 161 -3.37 -26.03 -1.57
CA GLY A 161 -3.19 -26.21 -3.01
C GLY A 161 -3.89 -25.14 -3.86
N GLN A 162 -4.43 -24.09 -3.26
CA GLN A 162 -5.03 -22.98 -4.00
C GLN A 162 -3.93 -22.14 -4.62
N GLN A 163 -3.97 -21.99 -5.94
CA GLN A 163 -3.02 -21.15 -6.67
C GLN A 163 -3.25 -19.67 -6.32
N LYS A 164 -2.17 -18.95 -6.03
CA LYS A 164 -2.14 -17.54 -5.61
C LYS A 164 -1.48 -16.61 -6.62
N THR A 165 -1.00 -17.19 -7.72
CA THR A 165 -0.47 -16.46 -8.87
C THR A 165 -1.22 -16.83 -10.14
N GLU A 166 -1.29 -15.91 -11.09
CA GLU A 166 -1.85 -16.19 -12.41
C GLU A 166 -0.94 -15.71 -13.52
N LYS A 167 -1.13 -16.29 -14.72
CA LYS A 167 -0.35 -15.95 -15.89
C LYS A 167 -0.90 -14.72 -16.61
N GLY A 168 -0.02 -13.76 -16.86
CA GLY A 168 -0.25 -12.70 -17.84
C GLY A 168 0.01 -13.17 -19.28
N ASP A 169 -0.22 -12.29 -20.25
CA ASP A 169 0.03 -12.56 -21.68
C ASP A 169 1.52 -12.74 -21.99
N ASP A 170 2.38 -12.18 -21.14
CA ASP A 170 3.84 -12.29 -21.23
C ASP A 170 4.40 -13.61 -20.67
N ASN A 171 3.52 -14.55 -20.33
CA ASN A 171 3.81 -15.85 -19.71
C ASN A 171 4.48 -15.79 -18.33
N LYS A 172 4.50 -14.64 -17.64
CA LYS A 172 4.97 -14.53 -16.25
C LYS A 172 3.84 -14.70 -15.26
N ASN A 173 4.20 -15.01 -14.03
CA ASN A 173 3.25 -15.18 -12.93
C ASN A 173 3.10 -13.86 -12.17
N TYR A 174 1.88 -13.56 -11.75
CA TYR A 174 1.52 -12.36 -11.00
C TYR A 174 0.76 -12.74 -9.75
N MET A 175 1.22 -12.27 -8.59
CA MET A 175 0.53 -12.49 -7.32
C MET A 175 -0.78 -11.71 -7.31
N LEU A 176 -1.85 -12.35 -6.85
CA LEU A 176 -3.20 -11.77 -6.92
C LEU A 176 -3.53 -10.84 -5.76
N ASP A 177 -2.97 -11.12 -4.58
CA ASP A 177 -3.35 -10.44 -3.34
C ASP A 177 -2.14 -10.10 -2.45
N ALA A 178 -2.31 -9.09 -1.59
CA ALA A 178 -1.22 -8.55 -0.77
C ALA A 178 -0.70 -9.56 0.26
N THR A 179 -1.57 -10.42 0.82
CA THR A 179 -1.18 -11.38 1.86
C THR A 179 -0.39 -12.56 1.31
N SER A 180 -0.73 -13.03 0.12
CA SER A 180 0.04 -14.02 -0.64
C SER A 180 1.39 -13.43 -1.04
N LEU A 181 1.43 -12.18 -1.49
CA LEU A 181 2.68 -11.49 -1.81
C LEU A 181 3.60 -11.35 -0.59
N LEU A 182 3.05 -10.94 0.55
CA LEU A 182 3.78 -10.89 1.81
C LEU A 182 4.41 -12.25 2.17
N SER A 183 3.60 -13.32 2.11
CA SER A 183 4.09 -14.67 2.41
C SER A 183 5.24 -15.09 1.48
N TYR A 184 5.13 -14.76 0.19
CA TYR A 184 6.19 -15.01 -0.79
C TYR A 184 7.46 -14.21 -0.45
N MET A 185 7.33 -12.91 -0.20
CA MET A 185 8.47 -12.03 0.11
C MET A 185 9.25 -12.51 1.35
N LEU A 186 8.55 -12.90 2.41
CA LEU A 186 9.18 -13.44 3.64
C LEU A 186 9.97 -14.74 3.37
N LYS A 187 9.54 -15.55 2.39
CA LYS A 187 10.21 -16.81 2.05
C LYS A 187 11.30 -16.65 0.99
N ALA A 188 11.10 -15.76 0.02
CA ALA A 188 12.00 -15.55 -1.10
C ALA A 188 13.28 -14.81 -0.68
N TYR A 189 13.21 -13.98 0.37
CA TYR A 189 14.33 -13.16 0.83
C TYR A 189 14.72 -13.44 2.29
N PRO A 190 15.09 -14.69 2.65
CA PRO A 190 15.30 -15.09 4.05
C PRO A 190 16.45 -14.34 4.74
N ASN A 191 17.42 -13.85 3.95
CA ASN A 191 18.58 -13.09 4.44
C ASN A 191 18.38 -11.58 4.41
N ASN A 192 17.24 -11.09 3.91
CA ASN A 192 16.88 -9.68 3.85
C ASN A 192 15.52 -9.50 4.54
N PRO A 193 15.44 -9.68 5.87
CA PRO A 193 14.18 -9.54 6.58
C PRO A 193 13.67 -8.09 6.46
N PRO A 194 12.35 -7.89 6.37
CA PRO A 194 11.79 -6.54 6.36
C PRO A 194 11.99 -5.86 7.72
N LEU A 195 12.02 -4.53 7.70
CA LEU A 195 11.59 -3.77 8.86
C LEU A 195 10.11 -4.07 9.11
N HIS A 196 9.80 -4.75 10.20
CA HIS A 196 8.44 -5.12 10.59
C HIS A 196 7.98 -4.23 11.75
N LEU A 197 6.94 -3.45 11.51
CA LEU A 197 6.35 -2.50 12.46
C LEU A 197 4.95 -2.96 12.81
N VAL A 198 4.61 -3.03 14.10
CA VAL A 198 3.33 -3.57 14.58
C VAL A 198 2.66 -2.57 15.52
N ASN A 199 1.36 -2.36 15.33
CA ASN A 199 0.47 -1.55 16.17
C ASN A 199 1.02 -0.15 16.49
N GLN A 200 1.63 0.51 15.50
CA GLN A 200 2.11 1.88 15.62
C GLN A 200 1.02 2.89 15.23
N THR A 201 1.20 4.14 15.63
CA THR A 201 0.42 5.25 15.06
C THR A 201 0.85 5.53 13.62
N PRO A 202 -0.01 6.20 12.81
CA PRO A 202 0.36 6.57 11.44
C PRO A 202 1.68 7.38 11.35
N ASP A 203 1.90 8.29 12.31
CA ASP A 203 3.14 9.07 12.38
C ASP A 203 4.37 8.23 12.68
N GLN A 204 4.23 7.26 13.58
CA GLN A 204 5.32 6.35 13.92
C GLN A 204 5.69 5.44 12.74
N PHE A 205 4.70 4.97 11.98
CA PHE A 205 4.94 4.25 10.74
C PHE A 205 5.70 5.12 9.73
N LEU A 206 5.20 6.33 9.44
CA LEU A 206 5.88 7.26 8.53
C LEU A 206 7.31 7.55 8.97
N ASN A 207 7.53 7.91 10.23
CA ASN A 207 8.84 8.29 10.74
C ASN A 207 9.88 7.16 10.63
N ALA A 208 9.45 5.90 10.71
CA ALA A 208 10.35 4.76 10.58
C ALA A 208 10.87 4.54 9.16
N ILE A 209 10.13 4.98 8.13
CA ILE A 209 10.47 4.74 6.71
C ILE A 209 10.66 6.02 5.88
N LYS A 210 10.42 7.20 6.46
CA LYS A 210 10.56 8.49 5.76
C LYS A 210 11.94 8.67 5.16
N GLY A 211 11.97 9.10 3.89
CA GLY A 211 13.20 9.32 3.13
C GLY A 211 13.84 8.05 2.55
N LYS A 212 13.29 6.87 2.84
CA LYS A 212 13.75 5.60 2.27
C LYS A 212 13.05 5.30 0.95
N TRP A 213 13.58 4.30 0.24
CA TRP A 213 12.99 3.74 -0.96
C TRP A 213 12.86 2.24 -0.76
N GLY A 214 11.74 1.65 -1.12
CA GLY A 214 11.53 0.25 -0.77
C GLY A 214 10.23 -0.38 -1.22
N ILE A 215 10.15 -1.69 -1.02
CA ILE A 215 8.93 -2.48 -1.17
C ILE A 215 8.15 -2.34 0.13
N TYR A 216 6.92 -1.84 0.03
CA TYR A 216 6.03 -1.59 1.14
C TYR A 216 4.87 -2.56 1.09
N ILE A 217 4.61 -3.27 2.19
CA ILE A 217 3.41 -4.09 2.34
C ILE A 217 2.80 -3.82 3.71
N MET A 218 1.50 -3.57 3.78
CA MET A 218 0.77 -3.45 5.05
C MET A 218 -0.37 -4.43 5.17
N ILE A 219 -0.64 -4.84 6.42
CA ILE A 219 -1.80 -5.64 6.80
C ILE A 219 -2.77 -4.74 7.59
N PRO A 220 -4.06 -4.72 7.25
CA PRO A 220 -5.00 -3.76 7.83
C PRO A 220 -5.46 -4.20 9.23
N LYS A 221 -5.87 -3.23 10.06
CA LYS A 221 -6.54 -3.47 11.36
C LYS A 221 -7.83 -4.27 11.19
N SER A 222 -8.55 -3.99 10.10
CA SER A 222 -9.81 -4.61 9.74
C SER A 222 -9.87 -4.75 8.22
N ARG A 223 -9.97 -5.98 7.72
CA ARG A 223 -10.15 -6.24 6.29
C ARG A 223 -11.48 -5.69 5.78
N THR A 224 -12.53 -5.72 6.60
CA THR A 224 -13.84 -5.19 6.23
C THR A 224 -13.78 -3.68 6.01
N ASP A 225 -13.13 -2.95 6.92
CA ASP A 225 -13.06 -1.49 6.83
C ASP A 225 -12.09 -1.02 5.75
N PHE A 226 -11.02 -1.77 5.50
CA PHE A 226 -10.05 -1.45 4.45
C PHE A 226 -10.50 -1.89 3.05
N GLY A 227 -11.26 -2.99 2.95
CA GLY A 227 -11.80 -3.50 1.69
C GLY A 227 -10.90 -4.48 0.93
N ALA A 228 -9.68 -4.74 1.39
CA ALA A 228 -8.72 -5.66 0.78
C ALA A 228 -7.95 -6.48 1.84
N SER A 229 -7.26 -7.54 1.40
CA SER A 229 -6.44 -8.38 2.28
C SER A 229 -5.26 -7.63 2.91
N GLY A 230 -4.77 -6.61 2.20
CA GLY A 230 -3.73 -5.66 2.59
C GLY A 230 -3.40 -4.74 1.43
N HIS A 231 -2.29 -4.01 1.54
CA HIS A 231 -1.80 -3.16 0.46
C HIS A 231 -0.33 -3.45 0.19
N ALA A 232 0.06 -3.40 -1.07
CA ALA A 232 1.44 -3.56 -1.51
C ALA A 232 1.80 -2.47 -2.52
N ASP A 233 2.92 -1.81 -2.31
CA ASP A 233 3.32 -0.66 -3.11
C ASP A 233 4.84 -0.53 -3.17
N PHE A 234 5.29 0.40 -4.00
CA PHE A 234 6.62 0.97 -3.90
C PHE A 234 6.55 2.25 -3.07
N PHE A 235 7.42 2.35 -2.06
CA PHE A 235 7.61 3.57 -1.29
C PHE A 235 8.85 4.29 -1.84
N SER A 236 8.69 5.59 -2.07
CA SER A 236 9.73 6.52 -2.52
C SER A 236 9.98 7.58 -1.45
N SER A 237 10.92 8.49 -1.70
CA SER A 237 11.18 9.61 -0.78
C SER A 237 9.97 10.49 -0.48
N SER A 238 8.96 10.50 -1.37
CA SER A 238 7.71 11.26 -1.19
C SER A 238 6.57 10.45 -0.60
N GLY A 239 6.72 9.13 -0.42
CA GLY A 239 5.65 8.23 0.00
C GLY A 239 5.41 7.10 -1.01
N CYS A 240 4.29 6.41 -0.85
CA CYS A 240 3.86 5.30 -1.69
C CYS A 240 3.41 5.81 -3.06
N LEU A 241 3.47 4.98 -4.10
CA LEU A 241 3.08 5.43 -5.44
C LEU A 241 1.55 5.51 -5.60
N SER A 242 0.79 4.60 -5.00
CA SER A 242 -0.68 4.61 -5.01
C SER A 242 -1.31 5.12 -3.70
N GLY A 243 -0.55 5.14 -2.60
CA GLY A 243 -1.01 5.58 -1.27
C GLY A 243 -0.49 4.65 -0.18
N CYS A 244 -0.20 5.18 1.01
CA CYS A 244 0.41 4.37 2.08
C CYS A 244 -0.61 3.79 3.06
N TYR A 245 -1.77 4.42 3.23
CA TYR A 245 -2.86 3.92 4.07
C TYR A 245 -2.44 3.65 5.52
N PHE A 246 -1.57 4.47 6.09
CA PHE A 246 -1.02 4.26 7.45
C PHE A 246 -2.11 4.25 8.53
N GLU A 247 -3.21 4.96 8.31
CA GLU A 247 -4.40 5.02 9.15
C GLU A 247 -5.09 3.65 9.30
N TYR A 248 -5.06 2.83 8.24
CA TYR A 248 -5.65 1.49 8.22
C TYR A 248 -4.67 0.39 8.65
N ALA A 249 -3.36 0.65 8.61
CA ALA A 249 -2.33 -0.35 8.86
C ALA A 249 -2.32 -0.82 10.33
N LYS A 250 -2.42 -2.14 10.53
CA LYS A 250 -2.08 -2.82 11.79
C LYS A 250 -0.59 -3.09 11.85
N GLU A 251 -0.04 -3.54 10.73
CA GLU A 251 1.35 -3.96 10.61
C GLU A 251 1.91 -3.53 9.25
N ILE A 252 3.19 -3.19 9.21
CA ILE A 252 3.91 -2.80 8.00
C ILE A 252 5.18 -3.64 7.89
N TYR A 253 5.44 -4.14 6.69
CA TYR A 253 6.64 -4.81 6.28
C TYR A 253 7.32 -3.99 5.19
N PHE A 254 8.56 -3.58 5.45
CA PHE A 254 9.30 -2.71 4.57
C PHE A 254 10.67 -3.30 4.23
N TRP A 255 10.91 -3.52 2.94
CA TRP A 255 12.22 -3.89 2.40
C TRP A 255 12.86 -2.70 1.74
N GLU A 256 13.90 -2.15 2.38
CA GLU A 256 14.67 -1.03 1.82
C GLU A 256 15.47 -1.49 0.60
N LEU A 257 15.36 -0.75 -0.51
CA LEU A 257 16.07 -1.01 -1.75
C LEU A 257 17.15 0.06 -1.98
N PHE A 258 18.33 -0.38 -2.42
CA PHE A 258 19.51 0.47 -2.66
C PHE A 258 19.79 0.64 -4.16
#